data_AF-A0A2C2V948-F1
#
_entry.id   AF-A0A2C2V948-F1
#
_cell.length_a   1.000
_cell.length_b   1.000
_cell.length_c   1.000
_cell.angle_alpha   90.00
_cell.angle_beta   90.00
_cell.angle_gamma   90.00
#
_symmetry.space_group_name_H-M   'P 1'
#
loop_
_entity.id
_entity.type
_entity.pdbx_description
1 polymer ?
#
loop_
_entity_poly.entity_id
_entity_poly.type
_entity_poly.pdbx_seq_one_letter_code
_entity_poly.pdbx_strand_id
1 'polypeptide(L)'
;MKRRKKSLLPLCIFPGYRWCGPGCSGPGSPINDVDGCCYQHDRCLSRGNSPCYCDKQFMKCLESKINPHTQKGRNARLMYGFMKLKTTFTCPK
;
A
#
# COMPACT_ATOMS: atom_id res chain seq x y z
N MET A 1 -9.51 -17.34 -16.26
CA MET A 1 -9.79 -16.02 -15.65
C MET A 1 -10.19 -16.20 -14.18
N LYS A 2 -9.30 -15.97 -13.20
CA LYS A 2 -9.65 -16.11 -11.77
C LYS A 2 -10.36 -14.83 -11.31
N ARG A 3 -11.71 -14.83 -11.27
CA ARG A 3 -12.53 -13.81 -10.60
C ARG A 3 -12.14 -13.78 -9.12
N ARG A 4 -11.29 -12.83 -8.71
CA ARG A 4 -11.04 -12.56 -7.28
C ARG A 4 -12.37 -12.07 -6.68
N LYS A 5 -12.93 -12.86 -5.76
CA LYS A 5 -14.13 -12.54 -4.99
C LYS A 5 -13.92 -11.17 -4.32
N LYS A 6 -14.70 -10.16 -4.70
CA LYS A 6 -14.74 -8.88 -3.98
C LYS A 6 -15.38 -9.14 -2.62
N SER A 7 -14.55 -9.28 -1.58
CA SER A 7 -14.99 -9.31 -0.20
C SER A 7 -15.81 -8.05 0.09
N LEU A 8 -17.03 -8.23 0.60
CA LEU A 8 -18.02 -7.17 0.80
C LEU A 8 -17.76 -6.31 2.05
N LEU A 9 -16.68 -6.58 2.80
CA LEU A 9 -16.32 -5.83 4.00
C LEU A 9 -14.79 -5.64 4.07
N PRO A 10 -14.26 -4.50 3.61
CA PRO A 10 -12.90 -4.08 3.87
C PRO A 10 -12.90 -3.21 5.13
N LEU A 11 -12.74 -3.81 6.32
CA LEU A 11 -12.48 -3.05 7.55
C LEU A 11 -11.09 -2.42 7.43
N CYS A 12 -11.06 -1.16 6.99
CA CYS A 12 -9.85 -0.37 6.98
C CYS A 12 -9.39 -0.10 8.41
N ILE A 13 -8.42 -0.88 8.88
CA ILE A 13 -7.88 -0.79 10.25
C ILE A 13 -7.15 0.54 10.48
N PHE A 14 -6.64 1.18 9.42
CA PHE A 14 -6.01 2.51 9.52
C PHE A 14 -7.06 3.62 9.35
N PRO A 15 -7.47 4.32 10.43
CA PRO A 15 -8.35 5.47 10.30
C PRO A 15 -7.66 6.57 9.49
N GLY A 16 -8.32 7.06 8.42
CA GLY A 16 -7.81 8.15 7.57
C GLY A 16 -7.14 7.73 6.25
N TYR A 17 -7.17 6.45 5.90
CA TYR A 17 -6.70 5.93 4.60
C TYR A 17 -7.79 5.09 3.91
N ARG A 18 -7.90 5.19 2.57
CA ARG A 18 -8.90 4.43 1.78
C ARG A 18 -8.30 3.23 1.05
N TRP A 19 -7.01 3.32 0.75
CA TRP A 19 -6.26 2.35 -0.02
C TRP A 19 -5.14 1.71 0.78
N CYS A 20 -4.75 2.32 1.91
CA CYS A 20 -3.67 1.79 2.74
C CYS A 20 -4.19 0.97 3.93
N GLY A 21 -4.04 -0.36 3.85
CA GLY A 21 -4.33 -1.28 4.94
C GLY A 21 -4.76 -2.67 4.47
N PRO A 22 -4.64 -3.71 5.31
CA PRO A 22 -5.15 -5.03 4.98
C PRO A 22 -6.66 -4.96 4.77
N GLY A 23 -7.10 -5.34 3.56
CA GLY A 23 -8.49 -5.19 3.17
C GLY A 23 -8.89 -3.73 3.02
N CYS A 24 -8.07 -2.86 2.44
CA CYS A 24 -8.48 -1.54 1.96
C CYS A 24 -8.27 -1.45 0.44
N SER A 25 -9.33 -1.66 -0.35
CA SER A 25 -9.32 -1.41 -1.80
C SER A 25 -10.63 -0.72 -2.20
N GLY A 26 -11.06 0.23 -1.37
CA GLY A 26 -12.36 0.88 -1.47
C GLY A 26 -12.49 1.72 -2.74
N PRO A 27 -13.71 1.90 -3.29
CA PRO A 27 -13.93 2.76 -4.44
C PRO A 27 -13.68 4.24 -4.09
N GLY A 28 -12.98 4.94 -4.99
CA GLY A 28 -12.80 6.40 -4.99
C GLY A 28 -11.35 6.89 -4.91
N SER A 29 -11.15 8.21 -5.04
CA SER A 29 -9.82 8.81 -5.12
C SER A 29 -9.02 8.69 -3.82
N PRO A 30 -7.68 8.56 -3.90
CA PRO A 30 -6.81 8.57 -2.73
C PRO A 30 -6.97 9.86 -1.92
N ILE A 31 -6.99 9.75 -0.59
CA ILE A 31 -7.17 10.90 0.32
C ILE A 31 -5.93 11.78 0.36
N ASN A 32 -4.74 11.19 0.27
CA ASN A 32 -3.47 11.88 0.38
C ASN A 32 -2.39 11.19 -0.46
N ASP A 33 -1.20 11.79 -0.53
CA ASP A 33 -0.10 11.28 -1.35
C ASP A 33 0.35 9.86 -0.97
N VAL A 34 0.25 9.50 0.32
CA VAL A 34 0.60 8.18 0.84
C VAL A 34 -0.47 7.16 0.44
N ASP A 35 -1.74 7.52 0.55
CA ASP A 35 -2.89 6.74 0.07
C ASP A 35 -2.80 6.52 -1.46
N GLY A 36 -2.28 7.51 -2.20
CA GLY A 36 -1.95 7.40 -3.61
C GLY A 36 -0.90 6.34 -3.91
N CYS A 37 0.12 6.19 -3.06
CA CYS A 37 1.08 5.08 -3.18
C CYS A 37 0.38 3.73 -3.01
N CYS A 38 -0.55 3.61 -2.05
CA CYS A 38 -1.26 2.36 -1.79
C CYS A 38 -2.23 2.02 -2.93
N TYR A 39 -2.89 3.02 -3.53
CA TYR A 39 -3.66 2.87 -4.77
C TYR A 39 -2.83 2.34 -5.93
N GLN A 40 -1.61 2.86 -6.12
CA GLN A 40 -0.72 2.39 -7.18
C GLN A 40 -0.23 0.96 -6.93
N HIS A 41 0.01 0.60 -5.67
CA HIS A 41 0.38 -0.76 -5.28
C HIS A 41 -0.72 -1.78 -5.60
N ASP A 42 -1.96 -1.49 -5.20
CA ASP A 42 -3.13 -2.31 -5.51
C ASP A 42 -3.32 -2.46 -7.03
N ARG A 43 -3.17 -1.38 -7.79
CA ARG A 43 -3.22 -1.44 -9.26
C ARG A 43 -2.09 -2.26 -9.85
N CYS A 44 -0.88 -2.16 -9.32
CA CYS A 44 0.26 -2.95 -9.76
C CYS A 44 -0.03 -4.44 -9.60
N LEU A 45 -0.57 -4.85 -8.44
CA LEU A 45 -0.98 -6.22 -8.17
C LEU A 45 -2.16 -6.66 -9.05
N SER A 46 -3.14 -5.77 -9.28
CA SER A 46 -4.31 -6.06 -10.13
C SER A 46 -3.94 -6.24 -11.60
N ARG A 47 -2.86 -5.62 -12.07
CA ARG A 47 -2.31 -5.80 -13.42
C ARG A 47 -1.60 -7.15 -13.61
N GLY A 48 -1.45 -7.94 -12.54
CA GLY A 48 -0.76 -9.23 -12.60
C GLY A 48 0.76 -9.13 -12.55
N ASN A 49 1.32 -7.99 -12.16
CA ASN A 49 2.76 -7.86 -11.94
C ASN A 49 3.20 -8.71 -10.74
N SER A 50 4.50 -8.99 -10.65
CA SER A 50 5.04 -9.73 -9.51
C SER A 50 4.85 -8.93 -8.21
N PRO A 51 4.41 -9.58 -7.10
CA PRO A 51 4.23 -8.91 -5.82
C PRO A 51 5.48 -8.18 -5.35
N CYS A 52 6.66 -8.75 -5.61
CA CYS A 52 7.93 -8.15 -5.24
C CYS A 52 8.29 -6.90 -6.05
N TYR A 53 7.94 -6.86 -7.33
CA TYR A 53 8.08 -5.64 -8.12
C TYR A 53 7.17 -4.55 -7.58
N CYS A 54 5.90 -4.88 -7.31
CA CYS A 54 4.94 -3.92 -6.76
C CYS A 54 5.35 -3.43 -5.38
N ASP A 55 5.77 -4.32 -4.48
CA ASP A 55 6.21 -3.97 -3.14
C ASP A 55 7.46 -3.06 -3.18
N LYS A 56 8.43 -3.32 -4.07
CA LYS A 56 9.60 -2.44 -4.27
C LYS A 56 9.21 -1.06 -4.78
N GLN A 57 8.30 -0.97 -5.75
CA GLN A 57 7.81 0.31 -6.26
C GLN A 57 7.01 1.08 -5.19
N PHE A 58 6.21 0.36 -4.40
CA PHE A 58 5.48 0.94 -3.28
C PHE A 58 6.43 1.51 -2.23
N MET A 59 7.49 0.79 -1.87
CA MET A 59 8.51 1.30 -0.96
C MET A 59 9.18 2.57 -1.47
N LYS A 60 9.54 2.63 -2.76
CA LYS A 60 10.10 3.85 -3.37
C LYS A 60 9.12 5.03 -3.30
N CYS A 61 7.83 4.78 -3.55
CA CYS A 61 6.80 5.80 -3.42
C CYS A 61 6.72 6.30 -1.97
N LEU A 62 6.62 5.39 -1.00
CA LEU A 62 6.55 5.73 0.43
C LEU A 62 7.76 6.52 0.91
N GLU A 63 8.97 6.14 0.49
CA GLU A 63 10.22 6.81 0.84
C GLU A 63 10.17 8.31 0.52
N SER A 64 9.67 8.67 -0.66
CA SER A 64 9.48 10.08 -1.06
C SER A 64 8.43 10.85 -0.23
N LYS A 65 7.57 10.12 0.50
CA LYS A 65 6.49 10.68 1.32
C LYS A 65 6.78 10.66 2.82
N ILE A 66 7.94 10.13 3.23
CA ILE A 66 8.37 10.17 4.63
C ILE A 66 8.67 11.61 5.03
N ASN A 67 7.92 12.11 6.01
CA ASN A 67 8.14 13.42 6.61
C ASN A 67 7.80 13.36 8.11
N PRO A 68 8.79 13.55 9.01
CA PRO A 68 8.59 13.44 10.45
C PRO A 68 7.68 14.54 11.03
N HIS A 69 7.54 15.67 10.33
CA HIS A 69 6.75 16.82 10.78
C HIS A 69 5.26 16.71 10.46
N THR A 70 4.84 15.68 9.71
CA THR A 70 3.42 15.49 9.34
C THR A 70 2.91 14.13 9.77
N GLN A 71 1.63 14.04 10.15
CA GLN A 71 1.03 12.75 10.52
C GLN A 71 1.11 11.74 9.37
N LYS A 72 0.85 12.18 8.13
CA LYS A 72 0.95 11.33 6.93
C LYS A 72 2.36 10.78 6.71
N GLY A 73 3.39 11.61 6.94
CA GLY A 73 4.77 11.20 6.74
C GLY A 73 5.29 10.27 7.84
N ARG A 74 4.82 10.43 9.09
CA ARG A 74 5.05 9.44 10.17
C ARG A 74 4.41 8.10 9.84
N ASN A 75 3.18 8.13 9.33
CA ASN A 75 2.48 6.92 8.87
C ASN A 75 3.22 6.26 7.69
N ALA A 76 3.70 7.03 6.72
CA ALA A 76 4.51 6.54 5.60
C ALA A 76 5.79 5.84 6.08
N ARG A 77 6.45 6.37 7.12
CA ARG A 77 7.65 5.77 7.71
C ARG A 77 7.36 4.41 8.35
N LEU A 78 6.25 4.30 9.09
CA LEU A 78 5.81 3.03 9.69
C LEU A 78 5.48 2.00 8.60
N MET A 79 4.73 2.41 7.56
CA MET A 79 4.41 1.56 6.42
C MET A 79 5.66 1.11 5.67
N TYR A 80 6.62 2.01 5.44
CA TYR A 80 7.89 1.68 4.78
C TYR A 80 8.67 0.65 5.60
N GLY A 81 8.73 0.82 6.93
CA GLY A 81 9.38 -0.14 7.83
C GLY A 81 8.75 -1.53 7.75
N PHE A 82 7.42 -1.61 7.82
CA PHE A 82 6.68 -2.87 7.67
C PHE A 82 6.92 -3.52 6.30
N MET A 83 6.85 -2.75 5.21
CA MET A 83 7.05 -3.26 3.86
C MET A 83 8.50 -3.69 3.60
N LYS A 84 9.48 -2.99 4.20
CA LYS A 84 10.89 -3.40 4.15
C LYS A 84 11.07 -4.76 4.82
N LEU A 85 10.49 -4.96 6.00
CA LEU A 85 10.54 -6.26 6.67
C LEU A 85 9.85 -7.34 5.82
N LYS A 86 8.61 -7.09 5.39
CA LYS A 86 7.84 -7.99 4.54
C LYS A 86 8.61 -8.39 3.28
N THR A 87 9.11 -7.43 2.50
CA THR A 87 9.86 -7.70 1.27
C THR A 87 11.14 -8.49 1.53
N THR A 88 11.81 -8.26 2.65
CA THR A 88 13.01 -9.04 3.00
C THR A 88 12.68 -10.53 3.22
N PHE A 89 11.47 -10.86 3.68
CA PHE A 89 11.02 -12.25 3.88
C PHE A 89 10.27 -12.85 2.68
N THR A 90 9.46 -12.05 1.97
CA THR A 90 8.59 -12.54 0.88
C THR A 90 9.22 -12.41 -0.50
N CYS A 91 10.28 -11.60 -0.64
CA CYS A 91 10.97 -11.38 -1.90
C CYS A 91 12.42 -11.85 -1.76
N PRO A 92 12.74 -13.04 -2.30
CA PRO A 92 14.12 -13.48 -2.39
C PRO A 92 14.93 -12.48 -3.24
N LYS A 93 16.23 -12.36 -2.93
CA LYS A 93 17.17 -11.52 -3.68
C LYS A 93 17.33 -12.03 -5.11
#